data_AF-A0AA86TA55-F1
#
_entry.id   AF-A0AA86TA55-F1
#
_cell.length_a   1.000
_cell.length_b   1.000
_cell.length_c   1.000
_cell.angle_alpha   90.00
_cell.angle_beta   90.00
_cell.angle_gamma   90.00
#
_symmetry.space_group_name_H-M   'P 1'
#
loop_
_entity.id
_entity.type
_entity.pdbx_description
1 polymer ?
#
loop_
_entity_poly.entity_id
_entity_poly.type
_entity_poly.pdbx_seq_one_letter_code
_entity_poly.pdbx_strand_id
1 'polypeptide(L)' 'MSSPKNPEIFRAGHKYASGNAPKGMCGAVYAAIKLKPEIEKEIIENFEKVTGGLTCKQLKGGKTSCSDLVDIAISLVKK' A
#
# COMPACT_ATOMS: atom_id res chain seq x y z
N MET A 1 -19.58 3.90 -8.79
CA MET A 1 -18.65 4.95 -8.32
C MET A 1 -17.97 4.41 -7.07
N SER A 2 -16.74 3.91 -7.18
CA SER A 2 -16.01 3.34 -6.05
C SER A 2 -15.46 4.48 -5.19
N SER A 3 -16.14 4.78 -4.08
CA SER A 3 -15.66 5.72 -3.06
C SER A 3 -14.24 5.35 -2.62
N PRO A 4 -13.30 6.30 -2.48
CA PRO A 4 -12.01 6.01 -1.89
C PRO A 4 -12.26 5.65 -0.43
N LYS A 5 -12.23 4.36 -0.13
CA LYS A 5 -12.59 3.80 1.18
C LYS A 5 -11.71 4.31 2.32
N ASN A 6 -10.60 5.02 2.05
CA ASN A 6 -9.89 5.82 3.04
C ASN A 6 -9.10 6.97 2.34
N PRO A 7 -9.54 8.24 2.44
CA PRO A 7 -8.90 9.35 1.74
C PRO A 7 -7.46 9.59 2.17
N GLU A 8 -7.09 9.20 3.40
CA GLU A 8 -5.73 9.34 3.92
C GLU A 8 -4.74 8.38 3.26
N ILE A 9 -5.09 7.10 3.10
CA ILE A 9 -4.25 6.11 2.39
C ILE A 9 -4.11 6.52 0.93
N PHE A 10 -5.20 6.95 0.28
CA PHE A 10 -5.17 7.36 -1.12
C PHE A 10 -4.29 8.60 -1.31
N ARG A 11 -4.45 9.62 -0.46
CA ARG A 11 -3.66 10.86 -0.51
C ARG A 11 -2.20 10.62 -0.15
N ALA A 12 -1.92 9.76 0.83
CA ALA A 12 -0.55 9.39 1.18
C ALA A 12 0.09 8.50 0.09
N GLY A 13 -0.66 7.55 -0.48
CA GLY A 13 -0.22 6.77 -1.64
C GLY A 13 0.10 7.64 -2.85
N HIS A 14 -0.68 8.70 -3.07
CA HIS A 14 -0.40 9.72 -4.10
C HIS A 14 0.82 10.59 -3.74
N LYS A 15 0.99 10.95 -2.46
CA LYS A 15 2.15 11.70 -1.95
C LYS A 15 3.46 10.91 -2.08
N TYR A 16 3.39 9.58 -1.99
CA TYR A 16 4.52 8.66 -2.14
C TYR A 16 4.49 7.88 -3.46
N ALA A 17 3.75 8.37 -4.46
CA ALA A 17 3.59 7.70 -5.75
C ALA A 17 4.94 7.58 -6.50
N SER A 18 5.00 6.62 -7.43
CA SER A 18 6.17 6.31 -8.26
C SER A 18 7.43 5.84 -7.50
N GLY A 19 7.27 5.30 -6.29
CA GLY A 19 8.41 4.84 -5.48
C GLY A 19 9.12 5.96 -4.73
N ASN A 20 8.47 7.11 -4.54
CA ASN A 20 8.95 8.19 -3.66
C ASN A 20 8.80 7.88 -2.16
N ALA A 21 8.27 6.71 -1.80
CA ALA A 21 8.37 6.24 -0.44
C ALA A 21 9.84 5.93 -0.10
N PRO A 22 10.30 6.22 1.13
CA PRO A 22 11.65 5.89 1.55
C PRO A 22 11.94 4.40 1.30
N LYS A 23 13.15 4.11 0.77
CA LYS A 23 13.61 2.77 0.35
C LYS A 23 12.89 2.16 -0.86
N GLY A 24 12.11 2.94 -1.62
CA GLY A 24 11.41 2.45 -2.83
C GLY A 24 10.19 1.57 -2.53
N MET A 25 9.69 1.65 -1.29
CA MET A 25 8.52 0.91 -0.81
C MET A 25 7.25 1.35 -1.55
N CYS A 26 6.21 0.52 -1.56
CA CYS A 26 4.92 0.94 -2.07
C CYS A 26 4.36 2.09 -1.22
N GLY A 27 4.00 3.21 -1.84
CA GLY A 27 3.43 4.36 -1.13
C GLY A 27 2.15 4.03 -0.37
N ALA A 28 1.37 3.05 -0.86
CA ALA A 28 0.14 2.59 -0.22
C ALA A 28 0.40 1.82 1.09
N VAL A 29 1.34 0.85 1.07
CA VAL A 29 1.67 0.07 2.27
C VAL A 29 2.35 0.95 3.32
N TYR A 30 3.21 1.88 2.89
CA TYR A 30 3.85 2.84 3.78
C TYR A 30 2.82 3.75 4.47
N ALA A 31 1.81 4.21 3.74
CA ALA A 31 0.69 4.96 4.31
C ALA A 31 -0.12 4.13 5.31
N ALA A 32 -0.39 2.87 5.01
CA ALA A 32 -1.11 1.95 5.89
C ALA A 32 -0.39 1.74 7.23
N ILE A 33 0.93 1.50 7.17
CA ILE A 33 1.79 1.36 8.33
C ILE A 33 1.78 2.65 9.18
N LYS A 34 1.83 3.82 8.53
CA LYS A 34 1.75 5.11 9.23
C LYS A 34 0.41 5.34 9.94
N LEU A 35 -0.68 4.81 9.39
CA LEU A 35 -2.02 4.94 9.96
C LEU A 35 -2.26 3.96 11.11
N LYS A 36 -1.73 2.72 11.02
CA LYS A 36 -1.81 1.71 12.09
C LYS A 36 -0.43 1.08 12.33
N PRO A 37 0.46 1.77 13.07
CA PRO A 37 1.79 1.23 13.37
C PRO A 37 1.73 0.00 14.28
N GLU A 38 0.67 -0.14 15.08
CA GLU A 38 0.42 -1.29 15.97
C GLU A 38 0.34 -2.63 15.22
N ILE A 39 -0.17 -2.62 13.98
CA ILE A 39 -0.27 -3.80 13.11
C ILE A 39 0.67 -3.70 11.91
N GLU A 40 1.75 -2.91 12.00
CA GLU A 40 2.76 -2.76 10.92
C GLU A 40 3.19 -4.12 10.36
N LYS A 41 3.55 -5.05 11.25
CA LYS A 41 4.03 -6.38 10.89
C LYS A 41 2.98 -7.17 10.10
N GLU A 42 1.73 -7.08 10.54
CA GLU A 42 0.60 -7.76 9.91
C GLU A 42 0.25 -7.15 8.54
N ILE A 43 0.34 -5.82 8.42
CA ILE A 43 0.16 -5.11 7.16
C ILE A 43 1.24 -5.54 6.17
N ILE A 44 2.52 -5.56 6.58
CA ILE A 44 3.65 -5.96 5.74
C ILE A 44 3.50 -7.41 5.28
N GLU A 45 3.28 -8.34 6.20
CA GLU A 45 3.15 -9.77 5.87
C GLU A 45 1.97 -10.05 4.95
N ASN A 46 0.80 -9.50 5.25
CA ASN A 46 -0.38 -9.73 4.41
C ASN A 46 -0.24 -9.03 3.05
N PHE A 47 0.34 -7.83 3.02
CA PHE A 47 0.57 -7.13 1.76
C PHE A 47 1.53 -7.91 0.87
N GLU A 48 2.68 -8.35 1.40
CA GLU A 48 3.64 -9.14 0.64
C GLU A 48 3.06 -10.49 0.17
N LYS A 49 2.27 -11.17 1.01
CA LYS A 49 1.58 -12.42 0.61
C LYS A 49 0.62 -12.22 -0.56
N VAL A 50 -0.10 -11.10 -0.61
CA VAL A 50 -1.11 -10.83 -1.64
C VAL A 50 -0.47 -10.31 -2.93
N THR A 51 0.53 -9.43 -2.81
CA THR A 51 1.10 -8.71 -3.94
C THR A 51 2.39 -9.33 -4.47
N GLY A 52 3.02 -10.22 -3.70
CA GLY A 52 4.30 -10.84 -4.00
C GLY A 52 5.50 -9.92 -3.78
N GLY A 53 5.32 -8.74 -3.17
CA GLY A 53 6.42 -7.83 -2.89
C GLY A 53 6.04 -6.57 -2.10
N LEU A 54 7.05 -5.86 -1.62
CA LEU A 54 6.86 -4.67 -0.78
C LEU A 54 7.28 -3.37 -1.46
N THR A 55 8.06 -3.46 -2.54
CA THR A 55 8.60 -2.31 -3.26
C THR A 55 7.94 -2.11 -4.61
N CYS A 56 7.84 -0.86 -5.06
CA CYS A 56 7.32 -0.56 -6.40
C CYS A 56 8.10 -1.30 -7.50
N LYS A 57 9.40 -1.57 -7.32
CA LYS A 57 10.19 -2.35 -8.27
C LYS A 57 9.77 -3.82 -8.34
N GLN A 58 9.53 -4.46 -7.20
CA GLN A 58 9.04 -5.85 -7.16
C GLN A 58 7.63 -5.95 -7.77
N LEU A 59 6.80 -4.96 -7.50
CA LEU A 59 5.39 -4.94 -7.89
C LEU A 59 5.17 -4.55 -9.36
N LYS A 60 6.06 -3.73 -9.93
CA LYS A 60 5.99 -3.25 -11.33
C LYS A 60 6.12 -4.38 -12.37
N GLY A 61 6.62 -5.55 -11.97
CA GLY A 61 6.66 -6.75 -12.82
C GLY A 61 5.39 -7.61 -12.77
N GLY A 62 4.43 -7.29 -11.90
CA GLY A 62 3.17 -8.03 -11.74
C GLY A 62 2.01 -7.45 -12.54
N LYS A 63 0.85 -8.13 -12.50
CA LYS A 63 -0.42 -7.66 -13.08
C LYS A 63 -1.15 -6.60 -12.23
N THR A 64 -0.60 -6.26 -11.07
CA THR A 64 -1.28 -5.45 -10.05
C THR A 64 -0.99 -3.97 -10.27
N SER A 65 -2.03 -3.16 -10.49
CA SER A 65 -1.87 -1.72 -10.69
C SER A 65 -1.60 -0.99 -9.37
N CYS A 66 -1.04 0.22 -9.45
CA CYS A 66 -0.86 1.05 -8.24
C CYS A 66 -2.19 1.31 -7.51
N SER A 67 -3.31 1.40 -8.23
CA SER A 67 -4.64 1.52 -7.65
C SER A 67 -5.07 0.27 -6.86
N ASP A 68 -4.78 -0.92 -7.36
CA ASP A 68 -5.06 -2.19 -6.66
C ASP A 68 -4.24 -2.30 -5.36
N LEU A 69 -2.96 -1.91 -5.41
CA LEU A 69 -2.10 -1.88 -4.22
C LEU A 69 -2.65 -0.95 -3.14
N VAL A 70 -3.26 0.18 -3.53
CA VAL A 70 -3.95 1.09 -2.61
C VAL A 70 -5.18 0.43 -1.99
N ASP A 71 -6.01 -0.26 -2.77
CA ASP A 71 -7.21 -0.94 -2.26
C ASP A 71 -6.87 -2.10 -1.31
N ILE A 72 -5.82 -2.86 -1.63
CA ILE A 72 -5.27 -3.92 -0.76
C ILE A 72 -4.81 -3.30 0.57
N ALA A 73 -4.00 -2.24 0.53
CA ALA A 73 -3.52 -1.58 1.74
C ALA A 73 -4.67 -1.03 2.61
N ILE A 74 -5.71 -0.46 1.99
CA ILE A 74 -6.92 -0.01 2.71
C ILE A 74 -7.63 -1.19 3.37
N SER A 75 -7.77 -2.31 2.67
CA SER A 75 -8.45 -3.51 3.19
C SER A 75 -7.71 -4.11 4.39
N LEU A 76 -6.37 -4.04 4.42
CA LEU A 76 -5.56 -4.50 5.55
C LEU A 76 -5.72 -3.61 6.79
N VAL A 77 -5.86 -2.30 6.61
CA VAL A 77 -6.05 -1.36 7.73
C VAL A 77 -7.48 -1.40 8.28
N LYS A 78 -8.48 -1.74 7.44
CA LYS A 78 -9.89 -1.81 7.83
C LYS A 78 -10.27 -3.09 8.59
N LYS A 79 -9.38 -4.07 8.60
CA LYS A 79 -9.51 -5.25 9.45
C LYS A 79 -9.26 -4.87 10.90
#